data_AF-A0A926SK82-F1
#
_entry.id   AF-A0A926SK82-F1
#
_cell.length_a   1.000
_cell.length_b   1.000
_cell.length_c   1.000
_cell.angle_alpha   90.00
_cell.angle_beta   90.00
_cell.angle_gamma   90.00
#
_symmetry.space_group_name_H-M   'P 1'
#
loop_
_entity.id
_entity.type
_entity.pdbx_description
1 polymer ?
#
loop_
_entity_poly.entity_id
_entity_poly.type
_entity_poly.pdbx_seq_one_letter_code
_entity_poly.pdbx_strand_id
1 'polypeptide(L)'
;MEWIDLKQLDTLIQQTKALGADVEEIGVSGEGRSIYAVTVGDKQASRTVVIVAGFHAAEVMSMSNRLCQVSKAIGKDDRQTQWQSG
;
A
#
# COMPACT_ATOMS: atom_id res chain seq x y z
N MET A 1 1.28 7.68 -22.83
CA MET A 1 1.34 6.90 -21.59
C MET A 1 1.86 7.85 -20.54
N GLU A 2 1.00 8.42 -19.71
CA GLU A 2 1.44 9.33 -18.65
C GLU A 2 2.19 8.51 -17.60
N TRP A 3 3.40 8.96 -17.28
CA TRP A 3 4.16 8.44 -16.17
C TRP A 3 3.36 8.72 -14.90
N ILE A 4 3.10 7.70 -14.08
CA ILE A 4 2.69 7.95 -12.69
C ILE A 4 3.83 8.75 -12.06
N ASP A 5 3.57 10.02 -11.79
CA ASP A 5 4.51 10.89 -11.11
C ASP A 5 4.80 10.25 -9.75
N LEU A 6 6.09 10.13 -9.38
CA LEU A 6 6.48 9.59 -8.07
C LEU A 6 5.83 10.37 -6.92
N LYS A 7 5.43 11.62 -7.14
CA LYS A 7 4.61 12.40 -6.19
C LYS A 7 3.20 11.85 -6.01
N GLN A 8 2.59 11.34 -7.07
CA GLN A 8 1.28 10.68 -6.99
C GLN A 8 1.39 9.37 -6.22
N LEU A 9 2.50 8.63 -6.37
CA LEU A 9 2.77 7.43 -5.59
C LEU A 9 2.86 7.73 -4.09
N ASP A 10 3.64 8.73 -3.71
CA ASP A 10 3.78 9.14 -2.31
C ASP A 10 2.42 9.59 -1.73
N THR A 11 1.65 10.36 -2.51
CA THR A 11 0.28 10.77 -2.14
C THR A 11 -0.62 9.55 -1.91
N LEU A 12 -0.57 8.54 -2.78
CA LEU A 12 -1.37 7.32 -2.64
C LEU A 12 -0.97 6.51 -1.39
N ILE A 13 0.33 6.41 -1.11
CA ILE A 13 0.82 5.74 0.10
C ILE A 13 0.30 6.46 1.36
N GLN A 14 0.38 7.79 1.41
CA GLN A 14 -0.17 8.56 2.53
C GLN A 14 -1.70 8.43 2.64
N GLN A 15 -2.43 8.36 1.53
CA GLN A 15 -3.87 8.08 1.55
C GLN A 15 -4.18 6.69 2.11
N THR A 16 -3.39 5.65 1.79
CA THR A 16 -3.60 4.32 2.38
C THR A 16 -3.40 4.30 3.89
N LYS A 17 -2.50 5.13 4.42
CA LYS A 17 -2.36 5.35 5.87
C LYS A 17 -3.64 5.92 6.49
N ALA A 18 -4.25 6.93 5.85
CA ALA A 18 -5.50 7.53 6.32
C ALA A 18 -6.69 6.56 6.30
N LEU A 19 -6.63 5.50 5.48
CA LEU A 19 -7.63 4.44 5.43
C LEU A 19 -7.40 3.35 6.49
N GLY A 20 -6.34 3.41 7.29
CA GLY A 20 -6.07 2.45 8.37
C GLY A 20 -4.94 1.46 8.09
N ALA A 21 -4.20 1.61 6.99
CA ALA A 21 -2.96 0.86 6.79
C ALA A 21 -1.85 1.37 7.70
N ASP A 22 -1.00 0.46 8.18
CA ASP A 22 0.26 0.83 8.82
C ASP A 22 1.31 1.08 7.74
N VAL A 23 1.93 2.26 7.76
CA VAL A 23 2.92 2.67 6.76
C VAL A 23 4.21 3.03 7.47
N GLU A 24 5.27 2.31 7.13
CA GLU A 24 6.60 2.50 7.67
C GLU A 24 7.61 2.75 6.54
N GLU A 25 8.57 3.64 6.79
CA GLU A 25 9.75 3.78 5.93
C GLU A 25 10.75 2.68 6.30
N ILE A 26 11.07 1.82 5.35
CA ILE A 26 11.98 0.68 5.54
C ILE A 26 13.39 0.96 5.01
N GLY A 27 13.59 2.09 4.34
CA GLY A 27 14.89 2.50 3.85
C GLY A 27 14.82 3.65 2.85
N VAL A 28 15.98 3.97 2.31
CA VAL A 28 16.18 5.06 1.33
C VAL A 28 16.90 4.48 0.12
N SER A 29 16.39 4.81 -1.07
CA SER A 29 17.00 4.40 -2.35
C SER A 29 18.31 5.14 -2.64
N GLY A 30 19.08 4.66 -3.62
CA GLY A 30 20.34 5.32 -4.02
C GLY A 30 20.19 6.76 -4.52
N GLU A 31 18.98 7.15 -4.93
CA GLU A 31 18.64 8.52 -5.35
C GLU A 31 18.05 9.36 -4.20
N GLY A 32 18.07 8.87 -2.96
CA GLY A 32 17.60 9.61 -1.79
C GLY A 32 16.08 9.60 -1.57
N ARG A 33 15.33 8.73 -2.25
CA ARG A 33 13.87 8.60 -2.06
C ARG A 33 13.54 7.53 -1.02
N SER A 34 12.57 7.80 -0.15
CA SER A 34 12.04 6.84 0.83
C SER A 34 11.44 5.61 0.16
N ILE A 35 11.66 4.44 0.76
CA ILE A 35 11.07 3.16 0.42
C ILE A 35 10.11 2.80 1.54
N TYR A 36 8.84 2.59 1.20
CA TYR A 36 7.79 2.34 2.18
C TYR A 36 7.33 0.88 2.16
N ALA A 37 7.09 0.32 3.34
CA ALA A 37 6.25 -0.84 3.51
C ALA A 37 4.86 -0.41 3.95
N VAL A 38 3.83 -1.04 3.37
CA VAL A 38 2.43 -0.80 3.70
C VAL A 38 1.84 -2.12 4.17
N THR A 39 1.41 -2.15 5.43
CA THR A 39 0.81 -3.31 6.07
C THR A 39 -0.69 -3.07 6.26
N VAL A 40 -1.50 -4.04 5.88
CA VAL A 40 -2.96 -4.02 6.04
C VAL A 40 -3.42 -5.26 6.78
N GLY A 41 -4.37 -5.09 7.70
CA GLY A 41 -4.92 -6.14 8.55
C GLY A 41 -4.23 -6.25 9.91
N ASP A 42 -4.53 -7.32 10.63
CA ASP A 42 -4.07 -7.51 12.01
C ASP A 42 -2.54 -7.65 12.12
N LYS A 43 -1.93 -6.86 13.01
CA LYS A 43 -0.48 -6.92 13.32
C LYS A 43 -0.01 -8.30 13.82
N GLN A 44 -0.92 -9.12 14.34
CA GLN A 44 -0.65 -10.46 14.86
C GLN A 44 -1.29 -11.57 14.01
N ALA A 45 -1.50 -11.32 12.71
CA ALA A 45 -2.05 -12.33 11.81
C ALA A 45 -1.20 -13.61 11.81
N SER A 46 -1.86 -14.77 11.89
CA SER A 46 -1.20 -16.09 11.86
C SER A 46 -0.50 -16.40 10.53
N ARG A 47 -0.79 -15.62 9.48
CA ARG A 47 -0.19 -15.72 8.15
C ARG A 47 0.00 -14.33 7.58
N THR A 48 1.19 -14.08 7.04
CA THR A 48 1.54 -12.82 6.37
C THR A 48 1.84 -13.09 4.91
N VAL A 49 1.25 -12.30 4.01
CA VAL A 49 1.58 -12.30 2.59
C VAL A 49 2.38 -11.03 2.29
N VAL A 50 3.62 -11.20 1.84
CA VAL A 50 4.49 -10.08 1.47
C VAL A 50 4.47 -9.92 -0.05
N ILE A 51 4.24 -8.69 -0.51
CA ILE A 51 4.22 -8.37 -1.93
C ILE A 51 5.18 -7.21 -2.18
N VAL A 52 6.17 -7.45 -3.04
CA VAL A 52 7.08 -6.40 -3.53
C VAL A 52 6.61 -5.95 -4.92
N ALA A 53 6.60 -4.64 -5.14
CA ALA A 53 6.23 -4.02 -6.41
C ALA A 53 7.21 -2.89 -6.75
N GLY A 54 7.37 -2.59 -8.05
CA GLY A 54 8.29 -1.55 -8.50
C GLY A 54 9.78 -1.93 -8.38
N PHE A 55 10.10 -3.21 -8.45
CA PHE A 55 11.49 -3.69 -8.39
C PHE A 55 12.29 -3.25 -9.63
N HIS A 56 11.66 -3.27 -10.81
CA HIS A 56 12.18 -2.60 -11.99
C HIS A 56 11.39 -1.32 -12.27
N ALA A 57 12.08 -0.22 -12.54
CA ALA A 57 11.47 1.08 -12.82
C ALA A 57 10.50 1.06 -14.03
N ALA A 58 10.66 0.09 -14.95
CA ALA A 58 9.76 -0.10 -16.09
C ALA A 58 8.43 -0.80 -15.74
N GLU A 59 8.27 -1.35 -14.54
CA GLU A 59 7.08 -2.11 -14.10
C GLU A 59 5.97 -1.19 -13.52
N VAL A 60 5.77 -0.02 -14.13
CA VAL A 60 4.89 1.04 -13.63
C VAL A 60 3.43 0.58 -13.46
N MET A 61 2.94 -0.28 -14.37
CA MET A 61 1.56 -0.84 -14.29
C MET A 61 1.37 -1.82 -13.12
N SER A 62 2.44 -2.46 -12.65
CA SER A 62 2.39 -3.38 -11.50
C SER A 62 2.10 -2.63 -10.22
N MET A 63 2.70 -1.44 -10.05
CA MET A 63 2.62 -0.65 -8.82
C MET A 63 1.22 -0.07 -8.56
N SER A 64 0.59 0.54 -9.56
CA SER A 64 -0.76 1.10 -9.40
C SER A 64 -1.83 0.02 -9.20
N ASN A 65 -1.73 -1.11 -9.89
CA ASN A 65 -2.66 -2.23 -9.70
C ASN A 65 -2.53 -2.87 -8.31
N ARG A 66 -1.32 -2.86 -7.71
CA ARG A 66 -1.10 -3.37 -6.36
C ARG A 66 -1.70 -2.43 -5.31
N LEU A 67 -1.45 -1.12 -5.41
CA LEU A 67 -2.03 -0.14 -4.49
C LEU A 67 -3.55 -0.14 -4.52
N CYS A 68 -4.16 -0.25 -5.71
CA CYS A 68 -5.61 -0.39 -5.85
C CYS A 68 -6.14 -1.64 -5.13
N GLN A 69 -5.41 -2.76 -5.15
CA GLN A 69 -5.78 -3.97 -4.40
C GLN A 69 -5.67 -3.78 -2.89
N VAL A 70 -4.62 -3.09 -2.43
CA VAL A 70 -4.45 -2.73 -1.01
C VAL A 70 -5.60 -1.86 -0.53
N SER A 71 -5.95 -0.78 -1.25
CA SER A 71 -7.10 0.08 -0.90
C SER A 71 -8.43 -0.67 -0.89
N LYS A 72 -8.62 -1.64 -1.81
CA LYS A 72 -9.81 -2.49 -1.83
C LYS A 72 -9.88 -3.49 -0.69
N ALA A 73 -8.73 -3.99 -0.22
CA ALA A 73 -8.66 -4.87 0.94
C ALA A 73 -9.06 -4.12 2.21
N ILE A 74 -8.52 -2.91 2.39
CA ILE A 74 -8.87 -2.02 3.51
C ILE A 74 -10.36 -1.70 3.53
N GLY A 75 -10.94 -1.22 2.41
CA GLY A 75 -12.38 -0.90 2.34
C GLY A 75 -13.34 -2.10 2.39
N LYS A 76 -12.82 -3.34 2.39
CA LYS A 76 -13.62 -4.54 2.68
C LYS A 76 -13.61 -4.89 4.16
N ASP A 77 -12.49 -4.67 4.84
CA ASP A 77 -12.33 -4.87 6.28
C ASP A 77 -13.31 -3.96 7.05
N ASP A 78 -13.37 -2.67 6.71
CA ASP A 78 -14.32 -1.70 7.29
C ASP A 78 -15.79 -2.13 7.17
N ARG A 79 -16.16 -2.70 6.02
CA ARG A 79 -17.53 -3.17 5.79
C ARG A 79 -17.85 -4.42 6.60
N GLN A 80 -16.88 -5.27 6.87
CA GLN A 80 -17.08 -6.51 7.62
C GLN A 80 -17.23 -6.22 9.13
N THR A 81 -16.52 -5.22 9.66
CA THR A 81 -16.63 -4.73 11.03
C THR A 81 -18.01 -4.14 11.34
N GLN A 82 -18.66 -3.49 10.36
CA GLN A 82 -20.00 -2.91 10.53
C GLN A 82 -21.14 -3.94 10.69
N TRP A 83 -20.98 -5.18 10.21
CA TRP A 83 -22.01 -6.22 10.33
C TRP A 83 -21.97 -6.99 11.67
N GLN A 84 -20.88 -6.92 12.43
CA GLN A 84 -20.74 -7.65 13.70
C GLN A 84 -21.21 -6.86 14.92
N SER A 85 -21.64 -5.60 14.73
CA SER A 85 -22.11 -4.69 15.78
C SER A 85 -23.62 -4.40 15.74
N GLY A 86 -24.41 -5.23 15.04
CA GLY A 86 -25.86 -5.10 14.89
C GLY A 86 -26.63 -6.25 15.52
#